data_AF-A0A662YPP8-F1
#
_entry.id   AF-A0A662YPP8-F1
#
_cell.length_a   1.000
_cell.length_b   1.000
_cell.length_c   1.000
_cell.angle_alpha   90.00
_cell.angle_beta   90.00
_cell.angle_gamma   90.00
#
_symmetry.space_group_name_H-M   'P 1'
#
loop_
_entity.id
_entity.type
_entity.pdbx_description
1 polymer ?
#
loop_
_entity_poly.entity_id
_entity_poly.type
_entity_poly.pdbx_seq_one_letter_code
_entity_poly.pdbx_strand_id
1 'polypeptide(L)'
;MADLEDRNRHNNLHLTGLQEGVQGADTVDFLTIVVPNPDWDGHSNNVGSPYLRYSDPQAILQAARKETSRSATKELKLFLDYSNFTAQRHKAFPQSITFARSRGLLTCLIYLAALRSITTLRFTYSSPQMTLKPSWILSVSRNHLRPLVFLPLLLVRCNLMRLKSLAMLCDASVLADHPTGPQILSLGRNLLTTWEHLLLLSDCHY
;
A
#
# COMPACT_ATOMS: atom_id res chain seq x y z
N MET A 1 -31.49 -0.35 -2.26
CA MET A 1 -31.66 0.80 -1.35
C MET A 1 -30.32 1.27 -0.79
N ALA A 2 -29.52 0.40 -0.18
CA ALA A 2 -28.22 0.78 0.42
C ALA A 2 -27.29 1.56 -0.53
N ASP A 3 -27.19 1.16 -1.81
CA ASP A 3 -26.31 1.85 -2.78
C ASP A 3 -26.69 3.31 -3.01
N LEU A 4 -28.00 3.63 -2.99
CA LEU A 4 -28.47 5.01 -3.18
C LEU A 4 -28.15 5.85 -1.94
N GLU A 5 -28.34 5.27 -0.75
CA GLU A 5 -28.04 5.90 0.53
C GLU A 5 -26.54 6.17 0.67
N ASP A 6 -25.68 5.20 0.32
CA ASP A 6 -24.24 5.39 0.33
C ASP A 6 -23.80 6.46 -0.66
N ARG A 7 -24.40 6.55 -1.85
CA ARG A 7 -24.09 7.64 -2.79
C ARG A 7 -24.44 9.01 -2.22
N ASN A 8 -25.59 9.12 -1.53
CA ASN A 8 -26.01 10.36 -0.90
C ASN A 8 -25.11 10.75 0.29
N ARG A 9 -24.55 9.77 0.99
CA ARG A 9 -23.64 9.97 2.14
C ARG A 9 -22.16 10.01 1.77
N HIS A 10 -21.80 9.88 0.48
CA HIS A 10 -20.39 9.77 0.07
C HIS A 10 -19.52 10.94 0.53
N ASN A 11 -20.12 12.14 0.56
CA ASN A 11 -19.43 13.36 0.95
C ASN A 11 -19.48 13.65 2.45
N ASN A 12 -20.10 12.76 3.23
CA ASN A 12 -20.21 12.91 4.67
C ASN A 12 -19.03 12.25 5.37
N LEU A 13 -18.38 13.02 6.24
CA LEU A 13 -17.34 12.54 7.14
C LEU A 13 -17.84 12.64 8.58
N HIS A 14 -17.61 11.57 9.35
CA HIS A 14 -17.79 11.57 10.80
C HIS A 14 -16.48 11.92 11.46
N LEU A 15 -16.49 13.00 12.23
CA LEU A 15 -15.39 13.37 13.11
C LEU A 15 -15.72 12.92 14.53
N THR A 16 -14.82 12.15 15.13
CA THR A 16 -14.98 11.63 16.50
C THR A 16 -13.79 12.01 17.36
N GLY A 17 -14.02 12.08 18.68
CA GLY A 17 -12.99 12.44 19.65
C GLY A 17 -12.87 13.94 19.92
N LEU A 18 -13.76 14.77 19.37
CA LEU A 18 -13.87 16.17 19.75
C LEU A 18 -14.39 16.31 21.18
N GLN A 19 -13.79 17.22 21.92
CA GLN A 19 -14.32 17.65 23.21
C GLN A 19 -15.44 18.66 22.94
N GLU A 20 -16.57 18.48 23.64
CA GLU A 20 -17.70 19.39 23.52
C GLU A 20 -17.27 20.83 23.88
N GLY A 21 -17.67 21.80 23.06
CA GLY A 21 -17.37 23.21 23.24
C GLY A 21 -16.04 23.71 22.63
N VAL A 22 -15.18 22.84 22.08
CA VAL A 22 -13.89 23.26 21.49
C VAL A 22 -14.03 23.89 20.09
N GLN A 23 -15.14 23.63 19.41
CA GLN A 23 -15.39 24.05 18.02
C GLN A 23 -15.50 25.57 17.84
N GLY A 24 -15.64 26.34 18.92
CA GLY A 24 -15.80 27.79 18.85
C GLY A 24 -17.09 28.20 18.11
N ALA A 25 -17.13 29.44 17.63
CA ALA A 25 -18.26 29.97 16.85
C ALA A 25 -18.20 29.56 15.37
N ASP A 26 -17.02 29.24 14.84
CA ASP A 26 -16.82 28.90 13.43
C ASP A 26 -16.27 27.48 13.26
N THR A 27 -17.12 26.61 12.70
CA THR A 27 -16.79 25.22 12.41
C THR A 27 -15.81 25.07 11.26
N VAL A 28 -15.87 25.97 10.29
CA VAL A 28 -15.06 25.89 9.07
C VAL A 28 -13.61 26.21 9.42
N ASP A 29 -13.39 27.27 10.20
CA ASP A 29 -12.06 27.63 10.72
C ASP A 29 -11.49 26.53 11.61
N PHE A 30 -12.33 25.87 12.41
CA PHE A 30 -11.88 24.73 13.19
C PHE A 30 -11.40 23.56 12.31
N LEU A 31 -12.12 23.26 11.22
CA LEU A 31 -11.75 22.18 10.30
C LEU A 31 -10.48 22.47 9.51
N THR A 32 -10.22 23.73 9.13
CA THR A 32 -8.98 24.11 8.43
C THR A 32 -7.75 23.98 9.34
N ILE A 33 -7.91 24.15 10.66
CA ILE A 33 -6.84 23.92 11.64
C ILE A 33 -6.59 22.43 11.85
N VAL A 34 -7.65 21.61 11.88
CA VAL A 34 -7.58 20.20 12.27
C VAL A 34 -7.19 19.26 11.13
N VAL A 35 -7.61 19.56 9.91
CA VAL A 35 -7.34 18.72 8.74
C VAL A 35 -6.10 19.29 8.05
N PRO A 36 -4.95 18.58 8.09
CA PRO A 36 -3.72 19.11 7.55
C PRO A 36 -3.84 19.30 6.05
N ASN A 37 -3.73 20.57 5.65
CA ASN A 37 -3.62 21.11 4.30
C ASN A 37 -4.10 20.14 3.20
N PRO A 38 -5.40 19.81 3.16
CA PRO A 38 -5.96 19.19 1.97
C PRO A 38 -5.62 20.17 0.83
N ASP A 39 -4.95 19.65 -0.19
CA ASP A 39 -4.64 20.36 -1.42
C ASP A 39 -5.96 20.69 -2.13
N TRP A 40 -6.70 21.65 -1.57
CA TRP A 40 -7.93 22.23 -2.12
C TRP A 40 -7.63 23.02 -3.39
N ASP A 41 -6.35 23.21 -3.71
CA ASP A 41 -5.80 24.10 -4.73
C ASP A 41 -6.00 23.58 -6.16
N GLY A 42 -7.07 22.82 -6.38
CA GLY A 42 -7.71 22.79 -7.68
C GLY A 42 -8.22 24.19 -8.04
N HIS A 43 -7.30 25.05 -8.46
CA HIS A 43 -7.43 26.42 -8.99
C HIS A 43 -8.86 26.79 -9.40
N SER A 44 -9.63 27.18 -8.40
CA SER A 44 -10.96 27.71 -8.55
C SER A 44 -10.99 28.94 -7.66
N ASN A 45 -10.67 30.08 -8.24
CA ASN A 45 -10.80 31.42 -7.64
C ASN A 45 -12.27 31.78 -7.31
N ASN A 46 -13.17 30.80 -7.24
CA ASN A 46 -14.53 30.94 -6.79
C ASN A 46 -14.60 30.58 -5.32
N VAL A 47 -14.38 31.61 -4.49
CA VAL A 47 -14.84 31.64 -3.10
C VAL A 47 -16.34 31.35 -3.12
N GLY A 48 -16.77 30.18 -2.63
CA GLY A 48 -18.18 29.96 -2.31
C GLY A 48 -18.86 28.67 -2.78
N SER A 49 -18.16 27.55 -2.99
CA SER A 49 -18.87 26.25 -3.01
C SER A 49 -18.64 25.50 -1.71
N PRO A 50 -19.62 25.48 -0.78
CA PRO A 50 -19.55 24.67 0.45
C PRO A 50 -19.65 23.16 0.20
N TYR A 51 -19.63 22.73 -1.06
CA TYR A 51 -19.72 21.32 -1.44
C TYR A 51 -18.33 20.74 -1.70
N LEU A 52 -17.90 19.87 -0.79
CA LEU A 52 -16.84 18.89 -1.01
C LEU A 52 -17.10 18.16 -2.34
N ARG A 53 -16.12 18.14 -3.23
CA ARG A 53 -16.17 17.31 -4.43
C ARG A 53 -16.12 15.84 -4.02
N TYR A 54 -16.60 15.00 -4.91
CA TYR A 54 -16.65 13.55 -4.71
C TYR A 54 -15.29 12.93 -4.33
N SER A 55 -14.17 13.50 -4.80
CA SER A 55 -12.81 13.06 -4.48
C SER A 55 -12.31 13.45 -3.08
N ASP A 56 -12.88 14.51 -2.53
CA ASP A 56 -12.28 15.26 -1.41
C ASP A 56 -12.33 14.50 -0.09
N PRO A 57 -13.43 13.80 0.28
CA PRO A 57 -13.46 13.00 1.50
C PRO A 57 -12.34 11.97 1.55
N GLN A 58 -11.99 11.38 0.41
CA GLN A 58 -10.93 10.37 0.35
C GLN A 58 -9.53 10.99 0.47
N ALA A 59 -9.31 12.16 -0.13
CA ALA A 59 -8.07 12.92 0.05
C ALA A 59 -7.89 13.35 1.52
N ILE A 60 -8.94 13.88 2.15
CA ILE A 60 -8.96 14.25 3.57
C ILE A 60 -8.62 13.06 4.46
N LEU A 61 -9.25 11.90 4.22
CA LEU A 61 -8.98 10.70 5.01
C LEU A 61 -7.57 10.17 4.80
N GLN A 62 -7.00 10.30 3.60
CA GLN A 62 -5.61 9.92 3.35
C GLN A 62 -4.65 10.87 4.06
N ALA A 63 -4.88 12.18 3.99
CA ALA A 63 -4.11 13.18 4.71
C ALA A 63 -4.15 12.93 6.23
N ALA A 64 -5.35 12.76 6.80
CA ALA A 64 -5.55 12.49 8.23
C ALA A 64 -5.05 11.11 8.71
N ARG A 65 -4.78 10.18 7.79
CA ARG A 65 -4.11 8.90 8.12
C ARG A 65 -2.60 9.02 8.04
N LYS A 66 -2.09 9.88 7.18
CA LYS A 66 -0.66 10.14 7.00
C LYS A 66 -0.13 11.00 8.16
N GLU A 67 -0.87 12.03 8.52
CA GLU A 67 -0.64 12.83 9.72
C GLU A 67 -1.73 12.52 10.73
N THR A 68 -1.33 12.05 11.91
CA THR A 68 -2.27 11.87 13.01
C THR A 68 -2.88 13.23 13.36
N SER A 69 -4.13 13.47 12.95
CA SER A 69 -4.88 14.65 13.35
C SER A 69 -5.01 14.68 14.88
N ARG A 70 -4.34 15.63 15.51
CA ARG A 70 -4.37 15.83 16.96
C ARG A 70 -5.15 17.10 17.26
N SER A 71 -6.20 16.98 18.06
CA SER A 71 -6.68 18.10 18.85
C SER A 71 -5.73 18.32 20.02
N ALA A 72 -5.76 19.51 20.64
CA ALA A 72 -4.94 19.86 21.80
C ALA A 72 -5.00 18.81 22.93
N THR A 73 -6.13 18.09 23.06
CA THR A 73 -6.39 17.15 24.14
C THR A 73 -6.54 15.69 23.71
N LYS A 74 -6.85 15.40 22.43
CA LYS A 74 -7.16 14.03 22.00
C LYS A 74 -6.86 13.78 20.52
N GLU A 75 -6.53 12.53 20.21
CA GLU A 75 -6.46 12.04 18.83
C GLU A 75 -7.85 12.10 18.20
N LEU A 76 -7.95 12.83 17.08
CA LEU A 76 -9.16 12.93 16.30
C LEU A 76 -9.20 11.81 15.27
N LYS A 77 -10.37 11.20 15.12
CA LYS A 77 -10.57 10.12 14.15
C LYS A 77 -11.67 10.49 13.18
N LEU A 78 -11.29 10.51 11.90
CA LEU A 78 -12.18 10.74 10.78
C LEU A 78 -12.61 9.39 10.18
N PHE A 79 -13.90 9.26 9.94
CA PHE A 79 -14.52 8.08 9.33
C PHE A 79 -15.45 8.51 8.19
N LEU A 80 -15.67 7.62 7.22
CA LEU A 80 -16.72 7.80 6.22
C LEU A 80 -18.08 7.49 6.85
N ASP A 81 -19.10 8.25 6.47
CA ASP A 81 -20.49 7.93 6.77
C ASP A 81 -21.00 6.88 5.77
N TYR A 82 -21.21 5.67 6.27
CA TYR A 82 -21.80 4.59 5.48
C TYR A 82 -23.25 4.37 5.90
N SER A 83 -24.08 3.87 4.98
CA SER A 83 -25.34 3.25 5.34
C SER A 83 -25.11 2.13 6.36
N ASN A 84 -26.13 1.84 7.18
CA ASN A 84 -26.05 0.77 8.17
C ASN A 84 -25.67 -0.59 7.55
N PHE A 85 -26.18 -0.86 6.34
CA PHE A 85 -25.86 -2.07 5.60
C PHE A 85 -24.36 -2.16 5.25
N THR A 86 -23.79 -1.09 4.70
CA THR A 86 -22.37 -1.04 4.33
C THR A 86 -21.47 -1.03 5.56
N ALA A 87 -21.86 -0.34 6.63
CA ALA A 87 -21.16 -0.38 7.92
C ALA A 87 -21.13 -1.81 8.52
N GLN A 88 -22.24 -2.54 8.47
CA GLN A 88 -22.29 -3.95 8.90
C GLN A 88 -21.38 -4.85 8.05
N ARG A 89 -21.34 -4.64 6.73
CA ARG A 89 -20.41 -5.35 5.85
C ARG A 89 -18.96 -5.05 6.22
N HIS A 90 -18.59 -3.79 6.43
CA HIS A 90 -17.23 -3.40 6.86
C HIS A 90 -16.82 -4.13 8.14
N LYS A 91 -17.73 -4.31 9.10
CA LYS A 91 -17.47 -5.06 10.34
C LYS A 91 -17.18 -6.56 10.13
N ALA A 92 -17.57 -7.13 8.99
CA ALA A 92 -17.33 -8.54 8.68
C ALA A 92 -15.98 -8.81 7.99
N PHE A 93 -15.33 -7.79 7.42
CA PHE A 93 -14.03 -7.93 6.74
C PHE A 93 -12.77 -8.04 7.63
N PRO A 94 -12.72 -7.63 8.92
CA PRO A 94 -11.48 -7.68 9.70
C PRO A 94 -10.90 -9.09 9.78
N GLN A 95 -11.74 -10.13 9.90
CA GLN A 95 -11.28 -11.51 9.94
C GLN A 95 -10.61 -11.92 8.62
N SER A 96 -11.23 -11.59 7.48
CA SER A 96 -10.67 -11.86 6.15
C SER A 96 -9.39 -11.08 5.88
N ILE A 97 -9.30 -9.83 6.34
CA ILE A 97 -8.10 -9.00 6.22
C ILE A 97 -6.96 -9.60 7.05
N THR A 98 -7.21 -9.96 8.31
CA THR A 98 -6.20 -10.59 9.16
C THR A 98 -5.73 -11.92 8.57
N PHE A 99 -6.65 -12.73 8.04
CA PHE A 99 -6.32 -13.97 7.35
C PHE A 99 -5.47 -13.74 6.08
N ALA A 100 -5.82 -12.75 5.26
CA ALA A 100 -5.04 -12.43 4.07
C ALA A 100 -3.63 -11.92 4.43
N ARG A 101 -3.54 -11.07 5.45
CA ARG A 101 -2.27 -10.53 5.96
C ARG A 101 -1.38 -11.62 6.56
N SER A 102 -1.95 -12.59 7.28
CA SER A 102 -1.18 -13.74 7.80
C SER A 102 -0.61 -14.63 6.68
N ARG A 103 -1.11 -14.48 5.45
CA ARG A 103 -0.60 -15.13 4.23
C ARG A 103 0.33 -14.23 3.41
N GLY A 104 0.73 -13.06 3.93
CA GLY A 104 1.61 -12.13 3.24
C GLY A 104 0.93 -11.30 2.14
N LEU A 105 -0.41 -11.28 2.10
CA LEU A 105 -1.13 -10.47 1.11
C LEU A 105 -1.34 -9.05 1.62
N LEU A 106 -1.00 -8.07 0.77
CA LEU A 106 -1.35 -6.67 1.00
C LEU A 106 -2.80 -6.45 0.55
N THR A 107 -3.67 -6.12 1.50
CA THR A 107 -5.09 -5.88 1.25
C THR A 107 -5.52 -4.51 1.72
N CYS A 108 -6.35 -3.83 0.92
CA CYS A 108 -7.06 -2.62 1.31
C CYS A 108 -8.57 -2.80 1.12
N LEU A 109 -9.36 -2.11 1.94
CA LEU A 109 -10.80 -2.05 1.78
C LEU A 109 -11.14 -0.78 0.98
N ILE A 110 -11.89 -0.92 -0.11
CA ILE A 110 -12.41 0.18 -0.92
C ILE A 110 -13.83 0.52 -0.45
N TYR A 111 -14.22 1.76 -0.74
CA TYR A 111 -15.60 2.24 -0.72
C TYR A 111 -16.60 1.20 -1.27
N LEU A 112 -17.76 1.06 -0.61
CA LEU A 112 -18.76 -0.03 -0.76
C LEU A 112 -18.35 -1.41 -0.17
N ALA A 113 -17.42 -1.44 0.77
CA ALA A 113 -17.03 -2.66 1.49
C ALA A 113 -16.43 -3.71 0.55
N ALA A 114 -15.61 -3.28 -0.40
CA ALA A 114 -14.96 -4.20 -1.33
C ALA A 114 -13.51 -4.42 -0.91
N LEU A 115 -13.11 -5.68 -0.67
CA LEU A 115 -11.72 -5.99 -0.37
C LEU A 115 -10.92 -6.05 -1.68
N ARG A 116 -9.83 -5.29 -1.76
CA ARG A 116 -8.88 -5.33 -2.88
C ARG A 116 -7.53 -5.88 -2.45
N SER A 117 -7.05 -6.88 -3.19
CA SER A 117 -5.65 -7.31 -3.10
C SER A 117 -4.77 -6.38 -3.94
N ILE A 118 -3.66 -5.93 -3.36
CA ILE A 118 -2.67 -5.05 -3.99
C ILE A 118 -1.52 -5.88 -4.60
N THR A 119 -1.57 -7.20 -4.52
CA THR A 119 -0.61 -8.07 -5.21
C THR A 119 -0.69 -7.93 -6.73
N THR A 120 0.24 -8.55 -7.45
CA THR A 120 0.38 -8.52 -8.93
C THR A 120 -0.92 -8.79 -9.67
N LEU A 121 -1.89 -9.43 -9.03
CA LEU A 121 -3.26 -9.58 -9.51
C LEU A 121 -4.23 -8.76 -8.64
N ARG A 122 -4.82 -7.73 -9.27
CA ARG A 122 -5.86 -6.90 -8.66
C ARG A 122 -7.18 -7.67 -8.69
N PHE A 123 -7.58 -8.19 -7.54
CA PHE A 123 -8.92 -8.75 -7.34
C PHE A 123 -9.72 -7.84 -6.41
N THR A 124 -11.01 -7.67 -6.72
CA THR A 124 -11.95 -6.89 -5.91
C THR A 124 -13.10 -7.80 -5.49
N TYR A 125 -13.41 -7.83 -4.20
CA TYR A 125 -14.41 -8.74 -3.63
C TYR A 125 -15.49 -7.96 -2.90
N SER A 126 -16.75 -8.10 -3.33
CA SER A 126 -17.90 -7.38 -2.75
C SER A 126 -18.54 -8.10 -1.55
N SER A 127 -18.07 -9.30 -1.18
CA SER A 127 -18.63 -10.08 -0.09
C SER A 127 -17.54 -10.77 0.75
N PRO A 128 -17.63 -10.71 2.10
CA PRO A 128 -16.66 -11.34 2.99
C PRO A 128 -16.70 -12.88 2.87
N GLN A 129 -17.83 -13.48 2.55
CA GLN A 129 -17.95 -14.95 2.41
C GLN A 129 -17.14 -15.49 1.21
N MET A 130 -16.98 -14.69 0.15
CA MET A 130 -16.16 -15.08 -1.01
C MET A 130 -14.67 -15.13 -0.66
N THR A 131 -14.22 -14.35 0.32
CA THR A 131 -12.81 -14.26 0.74
C THR A 131 -12.35 -15.43 1.62
N LEU A 132 -13.25 -16.33 2.06
CA LEU A 132 -12.93 -17.45 2.96
C LEU A 132 -12.94 -18.82 2.28
N LYS A 133 -13.37 -18.94 1.02
CA LYS A 133 -13.44 -20.23 0.31
C LYS A 133 -12.06 -20.75 -0.13
N PRO A 134 -11.55 -21.90 0.34
CA PRO A 134 -10.21 -22.41 0.01
C PRO A 134 -9.83 -22.43 -1.50
N SER A 135 -10.83 -22.52 -2.39
CA SER A 135 -10.63 -22.41 -3.84
C SER A 135 -9.94 -21.12 -4.30
N TRP A 136 -10.06 -20.00 -3.56
CA TRP A 136 -9.35 -18.75 -3.89
C TRP A 136 -7.84 -18.84 -3.60
N ILE A 137 -7.46 -19.51 -2.50
CA ILE A 137 -6.05 -19.72 -2.14
C ILE A 137 -5.38 -20.51 -3.25
N LEU A 138 -6.08 -21.47 -3.83
CA LEU A 138 -5.58 -22.29 -4.93
C LEU A 138 -5.46 -21.53 -6.26
N SER A 139 -6.29 -20.50 -6.51
CA SER A 139 -6.15 -19.65 -7.70
C SER A 139 -4.94 -18.71 -7.60
N VAL A 140 -4.75 -18.08 -6.44
CA VAL A 140 -3.60 -17.21 -6.17
C VAL A 140 -2.33 -18.06 -6.07
N SER A 141 -2.39 -19.21 -5.39
CA SER A 141 -1.29 -20.19 -5.31
C SER A 141 -0.96 -20.81 -6.66
N ARG A 142 -1.92 -21.18 -7.53
CA ARG A 142 -1.60 -21.66 -8.90
C ARG A 142 -0.87 -20.61 -9.73
N ASN A 143 -1.18 -19.33 -9.55
CA ASN A 143 -0.50 -18.24 -10.24
C ASN A 143 0.85 -17.89 -9.59
N HIS A 144 1.01 -18.15 -8.29
CA HIS A 144 2.30 -18.08 -7.58
C HIS A 144 3.12 -19.38 -7.61
N LEU A 145 2.57 -20.50 -8.11
CA LEU A 145 3.20 -21.81 -8.29
C LEU A 145 3.83 -21.97 -9.69
N ARG A 146 4.06 -20.84 -10.39
CA ARG A 146 5.22 -20.73 -11.29
C ARG A 146 6.42 -20.12 -10.55
N PRO A 147 7.11 -20.87 -9.66
CA PRO A 147 8.51 -20.61 -9.39
C PRO A 147 9.30 -21.91 -9.40
N LEU A 148 9.00 -22.85 -10.32
CA LEU A 148 9.97 -23.91 -10.62
C LEU A 148 11.15 -23.40 -11.47
N VAL A 149 11.14 -22.12 -11.86
CA VAL A 149 12.27 -21.45 -12.54
C VAL A 149 13.02 -20.47 -11.61
N PHE A 150 12.48 -20.14 -10.42
CA PHE A 150 13.11 -19.16 -9.50
C PHE A 150 13.80 -19.76 -8.27
N LEU A 151 13.58 -21.04 -7.95
CA LEU A 151 14.37 -21.72 -6.92
C LEU A 151 15.89 -21.75 -7.20
N PRO A 152 16.39 -21.84 -8.45
CA PRO A 152 17.82 -21.72 -8.70
C PRO A 152 18.33 -20.30 -8.42
N LEU A 153 17.52 -19.25 -8.63
CA LEU A 153 17.95 -17.86 -8.47
C LEU A 153 18.10 -17.44 -6.99
N LEU A 154 17.26 -17.96 -6.09
CA LEU A 154 17.38 -17.68 -4.65
C LEU A 154 18.55 -18.44 -4.01
N LEU A 155 18.80 -19.69 -4.44
CA LEU A 155 20.00 -20.44 -4.05
C LEU A 155 21.29 -19.81 -4.63
N VAL A 156 21.24 -19.28 -5.87
CA VAL A 156 22.33 -18.49 -6.44
C VAL A 156 22.54 -17.21 -5.62
N ARG A 157 21.49 -16.49 -5.23
CA ARG A 157 21.62 -15.24 -4.46
C ARG A 157 22.24 -15.45 -3.07
N CYS A 158 21.89 -16.54 -2.38
CA CYS A 158 22.50 -16.88 -1.07
C CYS A 158 23.96 -17.33 -1.20
N ASN A 159 24.31 -18.11 -2.23
CA ASN A 159 25.70 -18.49 -2.48
C ASN A 159 26.55 -17.30 -3.00
N LEU A 160 25.95 -16.37 -3.76
CA LEU A 160 26.64 -15.21 -4.32
C LEU A 160 26.95 -14.13 -3.27
N MET A 161 26.13 -13.98 -2.22
CA MET A 161 26.43 -13.10 -1.09
C MET A 161 27.62 -13.61 -0.25
N ARG A 162 27.76 -14.94 -0.13
CA ARG A 162 28.98 -15.57 0.44
C ARG A 162 30.20 -15.39 -0.47
N LEU A 163 30.03 -15.48 -1.78
CA LEU A 163 31.10 -15.23 -2.76
C LEU A 163 31.53 -13.76 -2.83
N LYS A 164 30.63 -12.78 -2.66
CA LYS A 164 31.01 -11.36 -2.54
C LYS A 164 31.86 -11.09 -1.29
N SER A 165 31.56 -11.76 -0.18
CA SER A 165 32.38 -11.67 1.05
C SER A 165 33.76 -12.32 0.88
N LEU A 166 33.86 -13.40 0.09
CA LEU A 166 35.14 -14.03 -0.26
C LEU A 166 35.92 -13.23 -1.32
N ALA A 167 35.25 -12.60 -2.28
CA ALA A 167 35.88 -11.80 -3.33
C ALA A 167 36.41 -10.45 -2.82
N MET A 168 35.83 -9.88 -1.75
CA MET A 168 36.40 -8.72 -1.07
C MET A 168 37.63 -9.02 -0.20
N LEU A 169 37.94 -10.30 0.03
CA LEU A 169 39.13 -10.74 0.78
C LEU A 169 40.30 -11.16 -0.12
N CYS A 170 40.10 -11.24 -1.44
CA CYS A 170 41.17 -11.54 -2.39
C CYS A 170 41.67 -10.23 -3.02
N ASP A 171 42.84 -9.76 -2.59
CA ASP A 171 43.56 -8.67 -3.25
C ASP A 171 43.77 -9.01 -4.74
N ALA A 172 43.33 -8.11 -5.62
CA ALA A 172 43.40 -8.28 -7.08
C ALA A 172 44.83 -8.47 -7.61
N SER A 173 45.84 -8.13 -6.81
CA SER A 173 47.26 -8.35 -7.12
C SER A 173 47.67 -9.83 -7.09
N VAL A 174 46.98 -10.69 -6.32
CA VAL A 174 47.35 -12.11 -6.18
C VAL A 174 46.86 -12.95 -7.37
N LEU A 175 45.81 -12.52 -8.07
CA LEU A 175 45.24 -13.26 -9.20
C LEU A 175 45.91 -12.95 -10.56
N ALA A 176 46.74 -11.91 -10.64
CA ALA A 176 47.35 -11.48 -11.90
C ALA A 176 48.48 -12.41 -12.39
N ASP A 177 49.17 -13.09 -11.47
CA ASP A 177 50.29 -13.99 -11.80
C ASP A 177 49.86 -15.44 -12.06
N HIS A 178 48.58 -15.76 -11.90
CA HIS A 178 48.07 -17.11 -12.17
C HIS A 178 47.70 -17.26 -13.66
N PRO A 179 48.09 -18.36 -14.34
CA PRO A 179 47.87 -18.53 -15.79
C PRO A 179 46.40 -18.52 -16.23
N THR A 180 45.45 -18.74 -15.30
CA THR A 180 44.00 -18.65 -15.54
C THR A 180 43.34 -17.37 -15.03
N GLY A 181 44.09 -16.46 -14.39
CA GLY A 181 43.61 -15.19 -13.85
C GLY A 181 42.81 -14.33 -14.85
N PRO A 182 43.27 -14.17 -16.11
CA PRO A 182 42.56 -13.36 -17.10
C PRO A 182 41.15 -13.87 -17.44
N GLN A 183 40.94 -15.20 -17.42
CA GLN A 183 39.63 -15.81 -17.72
C GLN A 183 38.65 -15.64 -16.55
N ILE A 184 39.14 -15.69 -15.31
CA ILE A 184 38.32 -15.48 -14.12
C ILE A 184 37.88 -14.02 -14.02
N LEU A 185 38.77 -13.07 -14.34
CA LEU A 185 38.46 -11.64 -14.36
C LEU A 185 37.52 -11.23 -15.50
N SER A 186 37.55 -11.93 -16.65
CA SER A 186 36.59 -11.67 -17.74
C SER A 186 35.20 -12.20 -17.38
N LEU A 187 35.10 -13.37 -16.75
CA LEU A 187 33.85 -13.92 -16.26
C LEU A 187 33.23 -13.04 -15.16
N GLY A 188 34.06 -12.54 -14.24
CA GLY A 188 33.63 -11.62 -13.18
C GLY A 188 33.07 -10.31 -13.73
N ARG A 189 33.70 -9.72 -14.76
CA ARG A 189 33.19 -8.50 -15.42
C ARG A 189 31.87 -8.72 -16.15
N ASN A 190 31.72 -9.84 -16.87
CA ASN A 190 30.47 -10.17 -17.56
C ASN A 190 29.31 -10.41 -16.59
N LEU A 191 29.58 -10.99 -15.42
CA LEU A 191 28.57 -11.17 -14.38
C LEU A 191 28.17 -9.84 -13.72
N LEU A 192 29.11 -8.90 -13.57
CA LEU A 192 28.83 -7.59 -12.98
C LEU A 192 27.99 -6.71 -13.92
N THR A 193 28.31 -6.67 -15.22
CA THR A 193 27.52 -5.91 -16.21
C THR A 193 26.11 -6.48 -16.35
N THR A 194 25.96 -7.80 -16.33
CA THR A 194 24.64 -8.46 -16.34
C THR A 194 23.82 -8.10 -15.08
N TRP A 195 24.49 -7.91 -13.93
CA TRP A 195 23.84 -7.50 -12.68
C TRP A 195 23.40 -6.03 -12.68
N GLU A 196 24.22 -5.13 -13.24
CA GLU A 196 23.85 -3.71 -13.40
C GLU A 196 22.64 -3.53 -14.33
N HIS A 197 22.56 -4.30 -15.42
CA HIS A 197 21.39 -4.30 -16.30
C HIS A 197 20.12 -4.82 -15.59
N LEU A 198 20.24 -5.77 -14.67
CA LEU A 198 19.10 -6.28 -13.89
C LEU A 198 18.63 -5.33 -12.79
N LEU A 199 19.53 -4.53 -12.21
CA LEU A 199 19.17 -3.49 -11.24
C LEU A 199 18.43 -2.32 -11.91
N LEU A 200 18.89 -1.90 -13.09
CA LEU A 200 18.23 -0.86 -13.89
C LEU A 200 16.80 -1.24 -14.29
N LEU A 201 16.52 -2.53 -14.49
CA LEU A 201 15.17 -3.03 -14.77
C LEU A 201 14.27 -3.05 -13.52
N SER A 202 14.83 -3.03 -12.31
CA SER A 202 14.06 -3.03 -11.06
C SER A 202 13.63 -1.63 -10.60
N ASP A 203 14.37 -0.60 -11.00
CA ASP A 203 14.06 0.81 -10.67
C ASP A 203 12.99 1.44 -11.58
N CYS A 204 12.55 0.75 -12.65
CA CYS A 204 11.44 1.18 -13.49
C CYS A 204 10.04 0.91 -12.89
N HIS A 205 9.96 0.40 -11.66
CA HIS A 205 8.70 0.16 -10.95
C HIS A 205 8.68 0.91 -9.62
N TYR A 206 8.55 2.23 -9.69
CA TYR A 206 8.02 3.08 -8.62
C TYR A 206 7.10 4.14 -9.19
#